data_AF-A0A0D7BA96-F1
#
_entry.id   AF-A0A0D7BA96-F1
#
_cell.length_a   1.000
_cell.length_b   1.000
_cell.length_c   1.000
_cell.angle_alpha   90.00
_cell.angle_beta   90.00
_cell.angle_gamma   90.00
#
_symmetry.space_group_name_H-M   'P 1'
#
loop_
_entity.id
_entity.type
_entity.pdbx_description
1 polymer ?
#
loop_
_entity_poly.entity_id
_entity_poly.type
_entity_poly.pdbx_seq_one_letter_code
_entity_poly.pdbx_strand_id
1 'polypeptide(L)'
;MQPSQLHSFSRATSSAVDDEMHRKIFVSAAVGMTIAACTTVARVVARFRRFGLDDALAVAGLASLIITAVAGALYYKIDEHSTVPQTSRVALYYIFAVTFDVTIWISRLSIMVNIIRLGSYQRRLYITAALFVIALLILVAQVFWVCEPQNRHNHWKSDLLPQCVLGRSVAITQVTTDVFADVILVIVPLLLLRYLQSEKAKAQKLRLTVSFGVGGLTTIVSIVHAVYLLQGTQISIVVSNVEMSVSVIICNFAVLAAAIHNLWNKCFPAKTGPEHTTMQFETNPARPPTHSGWLNSTASDLSSVHYEVGKETDGTDSTELRERGKASQGSHQPMGSQWPETNQVAVHLEAHRSTESVLRA
;
A
#
# COMPACT_ATOMS: atom_id res chain seq x y z
N MET A 1 -32.70 -46.58 -13.64
CA MET A 1 -33.05 -45.24 -13.09
C MET A 1 -33.73 -44.45 -14.21
N GLN A 2 -34.95 -43.94 -14.00
CA GLN A 2 -35.65 -43.14 -15.02
C GLN A 2 -34.91 -41.80 -15.23
N PRO A 3 -34.88 -41.26 -16.47
CA PRO A 3 -34.17 -40.01 -16.79
C PRO A 3 -34.65 -38.80 -15.98
N SER A 4 -35.91 -38.80 -15.53
CA SER A 4 -36.47 -37.77 -14.63
C SER A 4 -35.79 -37.72 -13.25
N GLN A 5 -35.41 -38.89 -12.71
CA GLN A 5 -34.75 -39.00 -11.40
C GLN A 5 -33.28 -38.57 -11.46
N LEU A 6 -32.60 -38.80 -12.58
CA LEU A 6 -31.24 -38.30 -12.81
C LEU A 6 -31.22 -36.77 -12.90
N HIS A 7 -32.21 -36.20 -13.58
CA HIS A 7 -32.31 -34.75 -13.75
C HIS A 7 -32.66 -34.02 -12.44
N SER A 8 -33.48 -34.62 -11.57
CA SER A 8 -33.76 -34.08 -10.23
C SER A 8 -32.57 -34.22 -9.29
N PHE A 9 -31.87 -35.35 -9.33
CA PHE A 9 -30.66 -35.56 -8.53
C PHE A 9 -29.54 -34.60 -8.94
N SER A 10 -29.28 -34.44 -10.24
CA SER A 10 -28.29 -33.49 -10.76
C SER A 10 -28.62 -32.04 -10.40
N ARG A 11 -29.90 -31.67 -10.34
CA ARG A 11 -30.33 -30.32 -9.95
C ARG A 11 -30.15 -30.10 -8.44
N ALA A 12 -30.46 -31.11 -7.62
CA ALA A 12 -30.29 -31.07 -6.17
C ALA A 12 -28.80 -31.05 -5.75
N THR A 13 -27.93 -31.76 -6.46
CA THR A 13 -26.49 -31.70 -6.22
C THR A 13 -25.90 -30.36 -6.67
N SER A 14 -26.35 -29.81 -7.81
CA SER A 14 -25.92 -28.46 -8.24
C SER A 14 -26.31 -27.40 -7.21
N SER A 15 -27.58 -27.37 -6.78
CA SER A 15 -28.04 -26.37 -5.81
C SER A 15 -27.30 -26.45 -4.47
N ALA A 16 -27.00 -27.66 -3.99
CA ALA A 16 -26.25 -27.84 -2.75
C ALA A 16 -24.79 -27.37 -2.86
N VAL A 17 -24.16 -27.54 -4.03
CA VAL A 17 -22.79 -27.05 -4.29
C VAL A 17 -22.75 -25.53 -4.38
N ASP A 18 -23.77 -24.93 -5.02
CA ASP A 18 -23.89 -23.48 -5.14
C ASP A 18 -24.11 -22.84 -3.77
N ASP A 19 -24.99 -23.40 -2.93
CA ASP A 19 -25.23 -22.92 -1.55
C ASP A 19 -23.97 -22.99 -0.68
N GLU A 20 -23.19 -24.06 -0.80
CA GLU A 20 -21.91 -24.22 -0.10
C GLU A 20 -20.91 -23.12 -0.49
N MET A 21 -20.81 -22.82 -1.80
CA MET A 21 -19.91 -21.79 -2.31
C MET A 21 -20.33 -20.39 -1.83
N HIS A 22 -21.62 -20.08 -1.90
CA HIS A 22 -22.17 -18.83 -1.37
C HIS A 22 -21.85 -18.64 0.11
N ARG A 23 -22.00 -19.71 0.91
CA ARG A 23 -21.64 -19.67 2.33
C ARG A 23 -20.17 -19.38 2.55
N LYS A 24 -19.27 -20.00 1.79
CA LYS A 24 -17.81 -19.76 1.87
C LYS A 24 -17.43 -18.32 1.50
N ILE A 25 -18.04 -17.77 0.45
CA ILE A 25 -17.83 -16.37 0.05
C ILE A 25 -18.29 -15.43 1.17
N PHE A 26 -19.48 -15.64 1.71
CA PHE A 26 -20.02 -14.79 2.78
C PHE A 26 -19.18 -14.86 4.05
N VAL A 27 -18.81 -16.07 4.49
CA VAL A 27 -18.00 -16.27 5.70
C VAL A 27 -16.62 -15.65 5.55
N SER A 28 -15.93 -15.88 4.42
CA SER A 28 -14.60 -15.31 4.19
C SER A 28 -14.64 -13.77 4.17
N ALA A 29 -15.63 -13.19 3.50
CA ALA A 29 -15.82 -11.74 3.46
C ALA A 29 -16.15 -11.17 4.85
N ALA A 30 -17.10 -11.77 5.58
CA ALA A 30 -17.52 -11.30 6.90
C ALA A 30 -16.37 -11.32 7.92
N VAL A 31 -15.63 -12.43 7.99
CA VAL A 31 -14.49 -12.58 8.90
C VAL A 31 -13.38 -11.58 8.53
N GLY A 32 -13.00 -11.54 7.25
CA GLY A 32 -11.94 -10.65 6.76
C GLY A 32 -12.26 -9.18 6.99
N MET A 33 -13.47 -8.74 6.63
CA MET A 33 -13.95 -7.37 6.85
C MET A 33 -14.01 -7.00 8.32
N THR A 34 -14.46 -7.89 9.19
CA THR A 34 -14.56 -7.59 10.63
C THR A 34 -13.17 -7.32 11.22
N ILE A 35 -12.19 -8.16 10.90
CA ILE A 35 -10.82 -7.98 11.38
C ILE A 35 -10.19 -6.73 10.76
N ALA A 36 -10.39 -6.50 9.46
CA ALA A 36 -9.91 -5.31 8.77
C ALA A 36 -10.52 -4.02 9.35
N ALA A 37 -11.83 -4.01 9.63
CA ALA A 37 -12.54 -2.89 10.24
C ALA A 37 -12.02 -2.63 11.65
N CYS A 38 -11.96 -3.65 12.51
CA CYS A 38 -11.46 -3.53 13.87
C CYS A 38 -10.02 -2.97 13.91
N THR A 39 -9.13 -3.49 13.05
CA THR A 39 -7.74 -3.01 12.97
C THR A 39 -7.64 -1.58 12.43
N THR A 40 -8.48 -1.20 11.47
CA THR A 40 -8.53 0.18 10.93
C THR A 40 -9.04 1.15 11.99
N VAL A 41 -10.11 0.80 12.71
CA VAL A 41 -10.65 1.60 13.81
C VAL A 41 -9.61 1.74 14.92
N ALA A 42 -8.95 0.66 15.33
CA ALA A 42 -7.88 0.71 16.32
C ALA A 42 -6.74 1.65 15.89
N ARG A 43 -6.34 1.61 14.61
CA ARG A 43 -5.35 2.53 14.04
C ARG A 43 -5.81 3.99 14.14
N VAL A 44 -7.03 4.28 13.69
CA VAL A 44 -7.59 5.65 13.71
C VAL A 44 -7.69 6.17 15.15
N VAL A 45 -8.17 5.36 16.09
CA VAL A 45 -8.26 5.72 17.51
C VAL A 45 -6.87 5.98 18.10
N ALA A 46 -5.90 5.12 17.83
CA ALA A 46 -4.52 5.30 18.31
C ALA A 46 -3.85 6.58 17.76
N ARG A 47 -4.35 7.12 16.64
CA ARG A 47 -3.78 8.28 15.94
C ARG A 47 -4.74 9.44 15.77
N PHE A 48 -5.87 9.47 16.48
CA PHE A 48 -6.93 10.47 16.26
C PHE A 48 -6.42 11.92 16.32
N ARG A 49 -5.47 12.21 17.22
CA ARG A 49 -4.84 13.54 17.36
C ARG A 49 -3.75 13.85 16.34
N ARG A 50 -3.35 12.88 15.51
CA ARG A 50 -2.24 12.97 14.54
C ARG A 50 -2.62 12.35 13.20
N PHE A 51 -3.89 12.48 12.82
CA PHE A 51 -4.46 11.91 11.61
C PHE A 51 -3.63 12.32 10.39
N GLY A 52 -3.03 11.34 9.72
CA GLY A 52 -2.18 11.54 8.56
C GLY A 52 -2.85 11.10 7.26
N LEU A 53 -2.24 11.46 6.14
CA LEU A 53 -2.63 10.95 4.81
C LEU A 53 -2.60 9.41 4.77
N ASP A 54 -1.68 8.78 5.49
CA ASP A 54 -1.62 7.32 5.58
C ASP A 54 -2.83 6.70 6.29
N ASP A 55 -3.40 7.38 7.28
CA ASP A 55 -4.62 6.94 7.96
C ASP A 55 -5.85 7.14 7.05
N ALA A 56 -5.89 8.23 6.28
CA ALA A 56 -6.93 8.44 5.25
C ALA A 56 -6.89 7.34 4.17
N LEU A 57 -5.70 6.96 3.71
CA LEU A 57 -5.52 5.86 2.76
C LEU A 57 -5.97 4.52 3.37
N ALA A 58 -5.68 4.24 4.64
CA ALA A 58 -6.15 3.01 5.30
C ALA A 58 -7.69 2.95 5.37
N VAL A 59 -8.35 4.07 5.68
CA VAL A 59 -9.82 4.18 5.66
C VAL A 59 -10.38 4.02 4.25
N ALA A 60 -9.73 4.60 3.24
CA ALA A 60 -10.12 4.41 1.84
C ALA A 60 -9.98 2.94 1.40
N GLY A 61 -8.94 2.24 1.86
CA GLY A 61 -8.77 0.80 1.63
C GLY A 61 -9.90 -0.02 2.28
N LEU A 62 -10.28 0.30 3.52
CA LEU A 62 -11.43 -0.34 4.17
C LEU A 62 -12.75 -0.07 3.43
N ALA A 63 -12.98 1.17 2.99
CA ALA A 63 -14.16 1.52 2.23
C ALA A 63 -14.22 0.74 0.90
N SER A 64 -13.10 0.66 0.19
CA SER A 64 -12.97 -0.11 -1.05
C SER A 64 -13.22 -1.61 -0.81
N LEU A 65 -12.71 -2.19 0.28
CA LEU A 65 -12.99 -3.57 0.68
C LEU A 65 -14.48 -3.82 0.91
N ILE A 66 -15.18 -2.91 1.59
CA ILE A 66 -16.63 -3.00 1.82
C ILE A 66 -17.39 -2.95 0.49
N ILE A 67 -16.99 -2.05 -0.42
CA ILE A 67 -17.60 -1.96 -1.75
C ILE A 67 -17.40 -3.28 -2.51
N THR A 68 -16.19 -3.85 -2.52
CA THR A 68 -15.94 -5.13 -3.19
C THR A 68 -16.76 -6.27 -2.59
N ALA A 69 -16.87 -6.35 -1.26
CA ALA A 69 -17.64 -7.39 -0.60
C ALA A 69 -19.14 -7.32 -0.92
N VAL A 70 -19.71 -6.10 -0.93
CA VAL A 70 -21.12 -5.88 -1.32
C VAL A 70 -21.32 -6.19 -2.80
N ALA A 71 -20.43 -5.70 -3.68
CA ALA A 71 -20.50 -5.97 -5.11
C ALA A 71 -20.39 -7.47 -5.41
N GLY A 72 -19.45 -8.18 -4.78
CA GLY A 72 -19.27 -9.62 -4.92
C GLY A 72 -20.47 -10.42 -4.42
N ALA A 73 -21.06 -10.04 -3.27
CA ALA A 73 -22.26 -10.69 -2.75
C ALA A 73 -23.48 -10.50 -3.69
N LEU A 74 -23.64 -9.30 -4.27
CA LEU A 74 -24.69 -9.03 -5.26
C LEU A 74 -24.44 -9.78 -6.57
N TYR A 75 -23.19 -9.82 -7.03
CA TYR A 75 -22.79 -10.46 -8.28
C TYR A 75 -23.03 -11.98 -8.26
N TYR A 76 -22.78 -12.65 -7.12
CA TYR A 76 -23.01 -14.11 -7.01
C TYR A 76 -24.46 -14.50 -6.79
N LYS A 77 -25.27 -13.59 -6.23
CA LYS A 77 -26.71 -13.80 -6.10
C LYS A 77 -27.45 -13.75 -7.44
N ILE A 78 -26.75 -13.49 -8.55
CA ILE A 78 -27.33 -13.49 -9.89
C ILE A 78 -27.54 -14.93 -10.35
N ASP A 79 -28.80 -15.33 -10.48
CA ASP A 79 -29.23 -16.59 -11.09
C ASP A 79 -29.96 -16.35 -12.42
N GLU A 80 -30.39 -17.43 -13.09
CA GLU A 80 -31.17 -17.37 -14.33
C GLU A 80 -32.51 -16.61 -14.17
N HIS A 81 -33.04 -16.53 -12.95
CA HIS A 81 -34.33 -15.91 -12.65
C HIS A 81 -34.18 -14.45 -12.15
N SER A 82 -32.94 -13.97 -12.06
CA SER A 82 -32.62 -12.67 -11.51
C SER A 82 -33.08 -11.54 -12.44
N THR A 83 -33.84 -10.60 -11.90
CA THR A 83 -34.34 -9.41 -12.62
C THR A 83 -33.26 -8.34 -12.85
N VAL A 84 -32.01 -8.60 -12.46
CA VAL A 84 -30.90 -7.66 -12.59
C VAL A 84 -30.55 -7.44 -14.07
N PRO A 85 -30.63 -6.19 -14.59
CA PRO A 85 -30.28 -5.88 -15.98
C PRO A 85 -28.83 -6.22 -16.31
N GLN A 86 -28.57 -6.62 -17.55
CA GLN A 86 -27.23 -7.03 -18.00
C GLN A 86 -26.16 -5.95 -17.78
N THR A 87 -26.51 -4.68 -18.00
CA THR A 87 -25.63 -3.54 -17.75
C THR A 87 -25.16 -3.46 -16.30
N SER A 88 -26.04 -3.76 -15.34
CA SER A 88 -25.71 -3.79 -13.92
C SER A 88 -24.79 -4.96 -13.57
N ARG A 89 -24.94 -6.11 -14.24
CA ARG A 89 -24.06 -7.28 -14.04
C ARG A 89 -22.63 -6.98 -14.48
N VAL A 90 -22.49 -6.37 -15.66
CA VAL A 90 -21.20 -5.90 -16.18
C VAL A 90 -20.59 -4.81 -15.28
N ALA A 91 -21.42 -3.88 -14.78
CA ALA A 91 -20.97 -2.86 -13.84
C ALA A 91 -20.46 -3.46 -12.53
N LEU A 92 -21.14 -4.47 -11.96
CA LEU A 92 -20.70 -5.18 -10.76
C LEU A 92 -19.34 -5.84 -10.96
N TYR A 93 -19.11 -6.47 -12.12
CA TYR A 93 -17.80 -7.04 -12.48
C TYR A 93 -16.69 -5.98 -12.48
N TYR A 94 -16.92 -4.83 -13.16
CA TYR A 94 -15.92 -3.76 -13.20
C TYR A 94 -15.70 -3.10 -11.84
N ILE A 95 -16.76 -2.89 -11.06
CA ILE A 95 -16.64 -2.39 -9.68
C ILE A 95 -15.75 -3.34 -8.90
N PHE A 96 -16.03 -4.64 -8.92
CA PHE A 96 -15.25 -5.65 -8.22
C PHE A 96 -13.78 -5.65 -8.64
N ALA A 97 -13.49 -5.66 -9.94
CA ALA A 97 -12.12 -5.66 -10.46
C ALA A 97 -11.35 -4.39 -10.05
N VAL A 98 -11.95 -3.21 -10.22
CA VAL A 98 -11.32 -1.93 -9.90
C VAL A 98 -11.13 -1.77 -8.39
N THR A 99 -12.14 -2.09 -7.58
CA THR A 99 -12.04 -1.94 -6.13
C THR A 99 -11.10 -2.97 -5.52
N PHE A 100 -10.91 -4.13 -6.15
CA PHE A 100 -9.83 -5.07 -5.80
C PHE A 100 -8.46 -4.40 -5.94
N ASP A 101 -8.11 -3.91 -7.13
CA ASP A 101 -6.82 -3.26 -7.39
C ASP A 101 -6.61 -2.05 -6.47
N VAL A 102 -7.64 -1.20 -6.35
CA VAL A 102 -7.60 -0.01 -5.49
C VAL A 102 -7.33 -0.39 -4.03
N THR A 103 -8.00 -1.43 -3.50
CA THR A 103 -7.81 -1.85 -2.10
C THR A 103 -6.37 -2.29 -1.85
N ILE A 104 -5.81 -3.11 -2.74
CA ILE A 104 -4.45 -3.64 -2.62
C ILE A 104 -3.42 -2.51 -2.70
N TRP A 105 -3.53 -1.64 -3.71
CA TRP A 105 -2.56 -0.57 -3.94
C TRP A 105 -2.65 0.58 -2.94
N ILE A 106 -3.86 0.96 -2.52
CA ILE A 106 -4.02 1.96 -1.45
C ILE A 106 -3.44 1.47 -0.13
N SER A 107 -3.58 0.18 0.18
CA SER A 107 -2.96 -0.42 1.38
C SER A 107 -1.43 -0.31 1.34
N ARG A 108 -0.82 -0.63 0.20
CA ARG A 108 0.63 -0.45 -0.02
C ARG A 108 1.06 1.02 0.04
N LEU A 109 0.27 1.93 -0.54
CA LEU A 109 0.50 3.37 -0.46
C LEU A 109 0.42 3.89 0.98
N SER A 110 -0.54 3.41 1.79
CA SER A 110 -0.63 3.77 3.22
C SER A 110 0.65 3.37 3.97
N ILE A 111 1.18 2.17 3.72
CA ILE A 111 2.46 1.72 4.31
C ILE A 111 3.59 2.64 3.85
N MET A 112 3.68 2.95 2.55
CA MET A 112 4.70 3.81 1.98
C MET A 112 4.68 5.22 2.59
N VAL A 113 3.51 5.87 2.64
CA VAL A 113 3.34 7.21 3.22
C VAL A 113 3.67 7.21 4.72
N ASN A 114 3.30 6.15 5.43
CA ASN A 114 3.70 5.97 6.82
C ASN A 114 5.23 5.90 6.94
N ILE A 115 5.95 5.24 6.02
CA ILE A 115 7.43 5.22 5.98
C ILE A 115 8.01 6.61 5.67
N ILE A 116 7.44 7.33 4.69
CA ILE A 116 7.84 8.71 4.32
C ILE A 116 7.84 9.63 5.54
N ARG A 117 6.79 9.54 6.37
CA ARG A 117 6.63 10.37 7.56
C ARG A 117 7.75 10.20 8.60
N LEU A 118 8.50 9.11 8.57
CA LEU A 118 9.63 8.90 9.50
C LEU A 118 11.00 9.18 8.88
N GLY A 119 11.08 9.24 7.56
CA GLY A 119 12.34 9.36 6.84
C GLY A 119 12.76 10.80 6.60
N SER A 120 14.07 11.05 6.63
CA SER A 120 14.65 12.32 6.18
C SER A 120 14.70 12.44 4.64
N TYR A 121 14.74 11.31 3.92
CA TYR A 121 14.87 11.24 2.46
C TYR A 121 13.53 11.38 1.71
N GLN A 122 12.77 12.43 1.98
CA GLN A 122 11.39 12.57 1.52
C GLN A 122 11.25 12.58 -0.01
N ARG A 123 12.17 13.24 -0.75
CA ARG A 123 12.05 13.39 -2.22
C ARG A 123 12.04 12.06 -2.98
N ARG A 124 12.95 11.14 -2.67
CA ARG A 124 13.02 9.83 -3.35
C ARG A 124 11.78 8.98 -3.06
N LEU A 125 11.29 9.06 -1.83
CA LEU A 125 10.12 8.30 -1.41
C LEU A 125 8.83 8.82 -2.02
N TYR A 126 8.68 10.14 -2.20
CA TYR A 126 7.56 10.71 -2.95
C TYR A 126 7.57 10.27 -4.42
N ILE A 127 8.74 10.16 -5.05
CA ILE A 127 8.87 9.61 -6.40
C ILE A 127 8.38 8.15 -6.42
N THR A 128 8.81 7.33 -5.46
CA THR A 128 8.35 5.94 -5.36
C THR A 128 6.84 5.84 -5.12
N ALA A 129 6.27 6.68 -4.27
CA ALA A 129 4.82 6.73 -4.05
C ALA A 129 4.07 7.15 -5.33
N ALA A 130 4.60 8.10 -6.11
CA ALA A 130 4.04 8.48 -7.39
C ALA A 130 4.07 7.31 -8.39
N LEU A 131 5.17 6.54 -8.44
CA LEU A 131 5.26 5.33 -9.26
C LEU A 131 4.21 4.28 -8.88
N PHE A 132 3.90 4.14 -7.59
CA PHE A 132 2.84 3.23 -7.13
C PHE A 132 1.45 3.69 -7.59
N VAL A 133 1.17 4.99 -7.52
CA VAL A 133 -0.08 5.55 -8.07
C VAL A 133 -0.17 5.33 -9.58
N ILE A 134 0.93 5.56 -10.31
CA ILE A 134 0.98 5.31 -11.76
C ILE A 134 0.75 3.82 -12.06
N ALA A 135 1.37 2.90 -11.31
CA ALA A 135 1.18 1.48 -11.48
C ALA A 135 -0.28 1.06 -11.23
N LEU A 136 -0.92 1.57 -10.18
CA LEU A 136 -2.36 1.39 -9.95
C LEU A 136 -3.19 1.85 -11.14
N LEU A 137 -2.94 3.07 -11.65
CA LEU A 137 -3.68 3.61 -12.79
C LEU A 137 -3.48 2.75 -14.05
N ILE A 138 -2.28 2.24 -14.28
CA ILE A 138 -1.98 1.34 -15.40
C ILE A 138 -2.74 0.02 -15.25
N LEU A 139 -2.73 -0.60 -14.07
CA LEU A 139 -3.43 -1.88 -13.84
C LEU A 139 -4.95 -1.71 -14.02
N VAL A 140 -5.53 -0.65 -13.48
CA VAL A 140 -6.95 -0.32 -13.70
C VAL A 140 -7.23 -0.11 -15.18
N ALA A 141 -6.39 0.66 -15.88
CA ALA A 141 -6.54 0.90 -17.32
C ALA A 141 -6.40 -0.41 -18.14
N GLN A 142 -5.53 -1.34 -17.73
CA GLN A 142 -5.34 -2.64 -18.37
C GLN A 142 -6.62 -3.48 -18.37
N VAL A 143 -7.39 -3.45 -17.27
CA VAL A 143 -8.69 -4.15 -17.21
C VAL A 143 -9.62 -3.66 -18.33
N PHE A 144 -9.76 -2.34 -18.50
CA PHE A 144 -10.59 -1.79 -19.56
C PHE A 144 -10.01 -2.03 -20.96
N TRP A 145 -8.70 -1.89 -21.12
CA TRP A 145 -8.01 -2.05 -22.41
C TRP A 145 -8.13 -3.47 -22.96
N VAL A 146 -8.14 -4.48 -22.08
CA VAL A 146 -8.25 -5.89 -22.48
C VAL A 146 -9.70 -6.32 -22.63
N CYS A 147 -10.58 -5.94 -21.70
CA CYS A 147 -11.94 -6.46 -21.67
C CYS A 147 -12.88 -5.82 -22.68
N GLU A 148 -12.68 -4.54 -23.03
CA GLU A 148 -13.57 -3.86 -23.97
C GLU A 148 -13.45 -4.39 -25.41
N PRO A 149 -12.25 -4.58 -25.99
CA PRO A 149 -12.10 -5.17 -27.32
C PRO A 149 -12.57 -6.62 -27.38
N GLN A 150 -12.36 -7.38 -26.29
CA GLN A 150 -12.69 -8.81 -26.24
C GLN A 150 -14.19 -9.09 -26.38
N ASN A 151 -15.05 -8.13 -26.00
CA ASN A 151 -16.50 -8.23 -26.18
C ASN A 151 -16.93 -8.53 -27.63
N ARG A 152 -16.12 -8.16 -28.63
CA ARG A 152 -16.39 -8.45 -30.04
C ARG A 152 -16.15 -9.92 -30.42
N HIS A 153 -15.38 -10.66 -29.64
CA HIS A 153 -14.91 -12.00 -29.98
C HIS A 153 -15.62 -13.12 -29.22
N ASN A 154 -15.84 -12.93 -27.92
CA ASN A 154 -16.39 -13.97 -27.04
C ASN A 154 -17.74 -13.59 -26.41
N HIS A 155 -18.28 -12.39 -26.70
CA HIS A 155 -19.55 -11.91 -26.16
C HIS A 155 -19.69 -12.06 -24.63
N TRP A 156 -18.58 -11.96 -23.89
CA TRP A 156 -18.55 -12.20 -22.44
C TRP A 156 -19.53 -11.31 -21.65
N LYS A 157 -19.88 -10.13 -22.19
CA LYS A 157 -20.86 -9.22 -21.58
C LYS A 157 -22.30 -9.73 -21.67
N SER A 158 -22.57 -10.76 -22.45
CA SER A 158 -23.89 -11.38 -22.62
C SER A 158 -24.08 -12.64 -21.76
N ASP A 159 -23.02 -13.12 -21.11
CA ASP A 159 -23.09 -14.28 -20.24
C ASP A 159 -23.93 -13.99 -18.99
N LEU A 160 -24.52 -15.04 -18.41
CA LEU A 160 -25.31 -14.92 -17.17
C LEU A 160 -24.50 -14.25 -16.05
N LEU A 161 -23.23 -14.65 -15.94
CA LEU A 161 -22.20 -14.07 -15.08
C LEU A 161 -21.07 -13.48 -15.96
N PRO A 162 -21.12 -12.17 -16.27
CA PRO A 162 -20.13 -11.54 -17.13
C PRO A 162 -18.72 -11.59 -16.54
N GLN A 163 -17.85 -12.42 -17.09
CA GLN A 163 -16.45 -12.54 -16.66
C GLN A 163 -15.50 -12.44 -17.86
N CYS A 164 -14.74 -11.36 -17.90
CA CYS A 164 -13.71 -11.18 -18.92
C CYS A 164 -12.47 -12.03 -18.62
N VAL A 165 -11.91 -12.65 -19.66
CA VAL A 165 -10.68 -13.44 -19.57
C VAL A 165 -9.49 -12.52 -19.84
N LEU A 166 -8.92 -11.94 -18.78
CA LEU A 166 -7.76 -11.04 -18.83
C LEU A 166 -6.52 -11.66 -19.52
N GLY A 167 -6.42 -12.98 -19.49
CA GLY A 167 -5.32 -13.73 -20.10
C GLY A 167 -4.06 -13.80 -19.24
N ARG A 168 -3.17 -14.71 -19.62
CA ARG A 168 -1.97 -15.05 -18.83
C ARG A 168 -0.98 -13.89 -18.73
N SER A 169 -0.84 -13.09 -19.79
CA SER A 169 0.10 -11.96 -19.81
C SER A 169 -0.24 -10.91 -18.76
N VAL A 170 -1.53 -10.56 -18.62
CA VAL A 170 -1.99 -9.57 -17.62
C VAL A 170 -1.78 -10.11 -16.21
N ALA A 171 -2.12 -11.38 -15.95
CA ALA A 171 -1.88 -11.99 -14.66
C ALA A 171 -0.40 -12.01 -14.28
N ILE A 172 0.50 -12.31 -15.23
CA ILE A 172 1.95 -12.24 -14.99
C ILE A 172 2.38 -10.80 -14.69
N THR A 173 1.89 -9.80 -15.43
CA THR A 173 2.21 -8.39 -15.18
C THR A 173 1.73 -7.94 -13.81
N GLN A 174 0.54 -8.35 -13.38
CA GLN A 174 -0.01 -8.04 -12.06
C GLN A 174 0.87 -8.65 -10.95
N VAL A 175 1.12 -9.96 -11.00
CA VAL A 175 1.94 -10.66 -9.99
C VAL A 175 3.36 -10.11 -9.93
N THR A 176 3.99 -9.86 -11.08
CA THR A 176 5.35 -9.28 -11.11
C THR A 176 5.38 -7.88 -10.51
N THR A 177 4.40 -7.04 -10.85
CA THR A 177 4.30 -5.68 -10.29
C THR A 177 4.07 -5.70 -8.78
N ASP A 178 3.24 -6.63 -8.29
CA ASP A 178 3.02 -6.86 -6.87
C ASP A 178 4.31 -7.25 -6.13
N VAL A 179 5.07 -8.20 -6.69
CA VAL A 179 6.37 -8.61 -6.14
C VAL A 179 7.34 -7.43 -6.09
N PHE A 180 7.42 -6.63 -7.16
CA PHE A 180 8.28 -5.44 -7.18
C PHE A 180 7.86 -4.42 -6.11
N ALA A 181 6.55 -4.18 -5.94
CA ALA A 181 6.04 -3.28 -4.92
C ALA A 181 6.41 -3.76 -3.51
N ASP A 182 6.23 -5.05 -3.23
CA ASP A 182 6.54 -5.64 -1.93
C ASP A 182 8.06 -5.61 -1.66
N VAL A 183 8.90 -5.89 -2.66
CA VAL A 183 10.37 -5.74 -2.57
C VAL A 183 10.77 -4.30 -2.26
N ILE A 184 10.18 -3.32 -2.92
CA ILE A 184 10.44 -1.90 -2.66
C ILE A 184 10.04 -1.53 -1.23
N LEU A 185 8.88 -2.00 -0.75
CA LEU A 185 8.42 -1.76 0.63
C LEU A 185 9.35 -2.35 1.69
N VAL A 186 10.15 -3.37 1.35
CA VAL A 186 11.20 -3.94 2.21
C VAL A 186 12.53 -3.19 2.08
N ILE A 187 12.98 -2.90 0.86
CA ILE A 187 14.27 -2.26 0.61
C ILE A 187 14.31 -0.82 1.14
N VAL A 188 13.23 -0.06 0.95
CA VAL A 188 13.14 1.33 1.38
C VAL A 188 13.46 1.50 2.89
N PRO A 189 12.80 0.79 3.82
CA PRO A 189 13.13 0.90 5.24
C PRO A 189 14.53 0.37 5.57
N LEU A 190 15.07 -0.62 4.84
CA LEU A 190 16.47 -1.06 5.00
C LEU A 190 17.47 0.04 4.69
N LEU A 191 17.27 0.75 3.58
CA LEU A 191 18.14 1.86 3.19
C LEU A 191 18.07 2.99 4.20
N LEU A 192 16.87 3.28 4.73
CA LEU A 192 16.68 4.28 5.77
C LEU A 192 17.39 3.90 7.09
N LEU A 193 17.37 2.61 7.45
CA LEU A 193 18.07 2.09 8.63
C LEU A 193 19.58 2.19 8.54
N ARG A 194 20.18 1.94 7.37
CA ARG A 194 21.64 2.07 7.18
C ARG A 194 22.15 3.49 7.47
N TYR A 195 21.29 4.50 7.31
CA TYR A 195 21.65 5.89 7.57
C TYR A 195 21.42 6.34 9.02
N LEU A 196 20.65 5.60 9.82
CA LEU A 196 20.28 5.98 11.17
C LEU A 196 21.03 5.12 12.21
N GLN A 197 22.18 5.62 12.70
CA GLN A 197 23.05 4.91 13.65
C GLN A 197 22.61 4.97 15.14
N SER A 198 21.36 5.32 15.48
CA SER A 198 20.97 5.61 16.87
C SER A 198 20.02 4.59 17.53
N GLU A 199 19.89 4.67 18.86
CA GLU A 199 18.96 3.95 19.79
C GLU A 199 17.54 3.68 19.27
N LYS A 200 17.04 4.47 18.30
CA LYS A 200 15.77 4.24 17.59
C LYS A 200 15.75 2.96 16.73
N ALA A 201 16.91 2.33 16.52
CA ALA A 201 17.07 1.13 15.72
C ALA A 201 16.17 -0.05 16.17
N LYS A 202 15.79 -0.19 17.44
CA LYS A 202 14.98 -1.32 17.91
C LYS A 202 13.55 -1.30 17.36
N ALA A 203 12.84 -0.19 17.51
CA ALA A 203 11.48 -0.02 16.98
C ALA A 203 11.46 -0.11 15.44
N GLN A 204 12.56 0.31 14.82
CA GLN A 204 12.69 0.41 13.38
C GLN A 204 13.09 -0.96 12.76
N LYS A 205 13.88 -1.77 13.47
CA LYS A 205 14.11 -3.20 13.19
C LYS A 205 12.83 -4.01 13.29
N LEU A 206 12.00 -3.79 14.33
CA LEU A 206 10.71 -4.48 14.46
C LEU A 206 9.81 -4.21 13.25
N ARG A 207 9.71 -2.94 12.83
CA ARG A 207 8.90 -2.56 11.66
C ARG A 207 9.41 -3.18 10.37
N LEU A 208 10.72 -3.30 10.21
CA LEU A 208 11.32 -3.98 9.08
C LEU A 208 11.00 -5.48 9.08
N THR A 209 11.20 -6.18 10.21
CA THR A 209 10.91 -7.61 10.32
C THR A 209 9.45 -7.90 10.03
N VAL A 210 8.55 -7.07 10.58
CA VAL A 210 7.11 -7.15 10.30
C VAL A 210 6.87 -6.93 8.81
N SER A 211 7.39 -5.85 8.21
CA SER A 211 7.15 -5.53 6.79
C SER A 211 7.65 -6.63 5.84
N PHE A 212 8.77 -7.28 6.16
CA PHE A 212 9.30 -8.40 5.37
C PHE A 212 8.42 -9.65 5.43
N GLY A 213 8.02 -10.08 6.63
CA GLY A 213 7.12 -11.24 6.78
C GLY A 213 5.76 -10.99 6.13
N VAL A 214 5.30 -9.75 6.25
CA VAL A 214 4.06 -9.24 5.67
C VAL A 214 4.10 -9.22 4.14
N GLY A 215 5.15 -8.67 3.52
CA GLY A 215 5.30 -8.61 2.07
C GLY A 215 5.43 -9.99 1.41
N GLY A 216 6.11 -10.93 2.08
CA GLY A 216 6.15 -12.31 1.63
C GLY A 216 4.77 -12.97 1.64
N LEU A 217 3.98 -12.74 2.70
CA LEU A 217 2.63 -13.30 2.80
C LEU A 217 1.69 -12.72 1.74
N THR A 218 1.73 -11.40 1.48
CA THR A 218 0.90 -10.78 0.42
C THR A 218 1.25 -11.32 -0.95
N THR A 219 2.53 -11.48 -1.26
CA THR A 219 2.99 -12.07 -2.52
C THR A 219 2.47 -13.50 -2.69
N ILE A 220 2.52 -14.34 -1.65
CA ILE A 220 2.01 -15.72 -1.73
C ILE A 220 0.51 -15.73 -2.01
N VAL A 221 -0.27 -14.90 -1.30
CA VAL A 221 -1.72 -14.84 -1.48
C VAL A 221 -2.08 -14.31 -2.88
N SER A 222 -1.37 -13.29 -3.38
CA SER A 222 -1.53 -12.75 -4.74
C SER A 222 -1.26 -13.80 -5.82
N ILE A 223 -0.21 -14.62 -5.67
CA ILE A 223 0.06 -15.74 -6.60
C ILE A 223 -1.08 -16.74 -6.59
N VAL A 224 -1.56 -17.14 -5.41
CA VAL A 224 -2.67 -18.10 -5.29
C VAL A 224 -3.94 -17.53 -5.94
N HIS A 225 -4.26 -16.27 -5.69
CA HIS A 225 -5.39 -15.60 -6.33
C HIS A 225 -5.25 -15.57 -7.85
N ALA A 226 -4.10 -15.17 -8.37
CA ALA A 226 -3.84 -15.12 -9.81
C ALA A 226 -4.02 -16.49 -10.49
N VAL A 227 -3.61 -17.58 -9.85
CA VAL A 227 -3.82 -18.95 -10.36
C VAL A 227 -5.32 -19.28 -10.44
N TYR A 228 -6.08 -19.04 -9.37
CA TYR A 228 -7.53 -19.35 -9.37
C TYR A 228 -8.32 -18.43 -10.31
N LEU A 229 -7.88 -17.18 -10.48
CA LEU A 229 -8.46 -16.22 -11.40
C LEU A 229 -8.27 -16.68 -12.86
N LEU A 230 -7.06 -17.15 -13.22
CA LEU A 230 -6.77 -17.68 -14.55
C LEU A 230 -7.55 -18.96 -14.88
N GLN A 231 -7.91 -19.75 -13.87
CA GLN A 231 -8.75 -20.93 -14.03
C GLN A 231 -10.25 -20.60 -14.16
N GLY A 232 -10.65 -19.34 -13.95
CA GLY A 232 -12.05 -18.92 -14.03
C GLY A 232 -12.95 -19.55 -12.96
N THR A 233 -12.37 -19.99 -11.84
CA THR A 233 -13.11 -20.69 -10.79
C THR A 233 -13.81 -19.70 -9.86
N GLN A 234 -14.98 -20.09 -9.31
CA GLN A 234 -15.68 -19.29 -8.28
C GLN A 234 -14.85 -19.15 -6.98
N ILE A 235 -13.88 -20.05 -6.77
CA ILE A 235 -12.93 -20.00 -5.65
C ILE A 235 -12.05 -18.74 -5.69
N SER A 236 -11.79 -18.20 -6.88
CA SER A 236 -10.99 -16.97 -7.06
C SER A 236 -11.48 -15.83 -6.19
N ILE A 237 -12.78 -15.73 -5.93
CA ILE A 237 -13.37 -14.63 -5.16
C ILE A 237 -13.19 -14.81 -3.68
N VAL A 238 -13.33 -16.03 -3.17
CA VAL A 238 -12.97 -16.33 -1.78
C VAL A 238 -11.52 -15.94 -1.55
N VAL A 239 -10.63 -16.29 -2.48
CA VAL A 239 -9.21 -15.94 -2.40
C VAL A 239 -8.99 -14.43 -2.51
N SER A 240 -9.69 -13.73 -3.41
CA SER A 240 -9.61 -12.26 -3.54
C SER A 240 -10.07 -11.54 -2.27
N ASN A 241 -11.13 -12.01 -1.61
CA ASN A 241 -11.64 -11.45 -0.37
C ASN A 241 -10.63 -11.62 0.77
N VAL A 242 -10.00 -12.80 0.83
CA VAL A 242 -8.90 -13.06 1.76
C VAL A 242 -7.72 -12.14 1.45
N GLU A 243 -7.32 -12.00 0.20
CA GLU A 243 -6.20 -11.16 -0.22
C GLU A 243 -6.40 -9.69 0.14
N MET A 244 -7.55 -9.12 -0.21
CA MET A 244 -7.88 -7.73 0.12
C MET A 244 -7.94 -7.51 1.63
N SER A 245 -8.57 -8.43 2.37
CA SER A 245 -8.67 -8.34 3.83
C SER A 245 -7.29 -8.41 4.47
N VAL A 246 -6.46 -9.36 4.04
CA VAL A 246 -5.07 -9.52 4.51
C VAL A 246 -4.27 -8.24 4.24
N SER A 247 -4.39 -7.66 3.04
CA SER A 247 -3.70 -6.42 2.67
C SER A 247 -4.07 -5.22 3.59
N VAL A 248 -5.36 -5.02 3.87
CA VAL A 248 -5.82 -3.96 4.78
C VAL A 248 -5.35 -4.21 6.22
N ILE A 249 -5.47 -5.46 6.71
CA ILE A 249 -5.01 -5.85 8.05
C ILE A 249 -3.51 -5.57 8.20
N ILE A 250 -2.72 -5.97 7.21
CA ILE A 250 -1.28 -5.78 7.12
C ILE A 250 -0.89 -4.31 7.20
N CYS A 251 -1.57 -3.48 6.41
CA CYS A 251 -1.39 -2.03 6.40
C CYS A 251 -1.60 -1.44 7.81
N ASN A 252 -2.65 -1.86 8.51
CA ASN A 252 -2.93 -1.42 9.87
C ASN A 252 -1.94 -1.99 10.91
N PHE A 253 -1.56 -3.26 10.76
CA PHE A 253 -0.66 -3.93 11.68
C PHE A 253 0.73 -3.30 11.70
N ALA A 254 1.25 -2.88 10.55
CA ALA A 254 2.55 -2.18 10.45
C ALA A 254 2.60 -0.90 11.32
N VAL A 255 1.45 -0.23 11.50
CA VAL A 255 1.30 0.94 12.38
C VAL A 255 1.07 0.53 13.84
N LEU A 256 0.14 -0.39 14.07
CA LEU A 256 -0.22 -0.84 15.41
C LEU A 256 0.97 -1.50 16.12
N ALA A 257 1.78 -2.31 15.43
CA ALA A 257 2.98 -2.91 15.98
C ALA A 257 3.96 -1.85 16.53
N ALA A 258 4.13 -0.74 15.82
CA ALA A 258 4.96 0.36 16.29
C ALA A 258 4.34 1.08 17.50
N ALA A 259 3.02 1.26 17.52
CA ALA A 259 2.32 1.85 18.65
C ALA A 259 2.40 0.96 19.91
N ILE A 260 2.16 -0.34 19.76
CA ILE A 260 2.25 -1.34 20.84
C ILE A 260 3.66 -1.38 21.40
N HIS A 261 4.69 -1.43 20.56
CA HIS A 261 6.08 -1.41 21.01
C HIS A 261 6.40 -0.15 21.83
N ASN A 262 5.90 1.02 21.40
CA ASN A 262 6.09 2.26 22.15
C ASN A 262 5.33 2.27 23.48
N LEU A 263 4.13 1.68 23.54
CA LEU A 263 3.38 1.52 24.79
C LEU A 263 4.06 0.53 25.74
N TRP A 264 4.54 -0.60 25.21
CA TRP A 264 5.27 -1.60 25.97
C TRP A 264 6.50 -1.00 26.66
N ASN A 265 7.30 -0.22 25.93
CA ASN A 265 8.49 0.42 26.49
C ASN A 265 8.17 1.50 27.53
N LYS A 266 6.96 2.09 27.50
CA LYS A 266 6.50 3.04 28.52
C LYS A 266 6.01 2.34 29.78
N CYS A 267 5.27 1.24 29.63
CA CYS A 267 4.75 0.48 30.76
C CYS A 267 5.83 -0.39 31.43
N PHE A 268 6.78 -0.90 30.65
CA PHE A 268 7.88 -1.73 31.10
C PHE A 268 9.21 -1.10 30.67
N PRO A 269 9.63 0.01 31.29
CA PRO A 269 10.96 0.54 31.04
C PRO A 269 11.98 -0.52 31.42
N ALA A 270 12.81 -0.94 30.46
CA ALA A 270 13.92 -1.82 30.75
C ALA A 270 14.79 -1.13 31.81
N LYS A 271 15.07 -1.80 32.94
CA LYS A 271 16.04 -1.31 33.91
C LYS A 271 17.38 -1.15 33.19
N THR A 272 17.73 0.08 32.82
CA THR A 272 19.11 0.42 32.54
C THR A 272 19.90 0.05 33.78
N GLY A 273 20.79 -0.93 33.65
CA GLY A 273 21.74 -1.27 34.71
C GLY A 273 22.49 -0.01 35.16
N PRO A 274 22.96 0.04 36.42
CA PRO A 274 23.56 1.24 36.97
C PRO A 274 24.62 1.77 36.01
N GLU A 275 24.39 3.01 35.59
CA GLU A 275 25.33 3.85 34.88
C GLU A 275 26.68 3.70 35.59
N HIS A 276 27.68 3.20 34.88
CA HIS A 276 29.05 3.25 35.39
C HIS A 276 29.38 4.74 35.43
N THR A 277 29.14 5.38 36.60
CA THR A 277 29.59 6.72 36.92
C THR A 277 31.05 6.78 36.53
N THR A 278 31.32 7.37 35.38
CA THR A 278 32.69 7.69 34.99
C THR A 278 33.07 8.78 35.97
N MET A 279 33.73 8.40 37.06
CA MET A 279 34.33 9.35 38.01
C MET A 279 35.20 10.28 37.17
N GLN A 280 34.74 11.50 36.96
CA GLN A 280 35.61 12.56 36.48
C GLN A 280 36.62 12.80 37.60
N PHE A 281 37.86 12.37 37.33
CA PHE A 281 38.99 12.66 38.19
C PHE A 281 39.36 14.13 37.96
N GLU A 282 38.79 15.00 38.79
CA GLU A 282 39.13 16.41 38.85
C GLU A 282 40.56 16.55 39.39
N THR A 283 41.54 16.65 38.49
CA THR A 283 42.90 17.03 38.87
C THR A 283 42.92 18.53 39.16
N ASN A 284 42.86 18.87 40.44
CA ASN A 284 43.09 20.22 40.94
C ASN A 284 44.60 20.40 41.26
N PRO A 285 45.35 21.29 40.58
CA PRO A 285 46.65 21.72 41.08
C PRO A 285 46.48 22.99 41.94
N ALA A 286 46.68 22.82 43.24
CA ALA A 286 46.77 23.92 44.19
C ALA A 286 48.15 24.63 44.14
N ARG A 287 48.11 25.94 44.48
CA ARG A 287 49.15 26.90 44.96
C ARG A 287 49.91 27.78 43.96
N PRO A 288 50.48 28.95 44.40
CA PRO A 288 50.14 29.86 45.52
C PRO A 288 50.12 31.37 45.09
N PRO A 289 49.88 32.34 45.99
CA PRO A 289 49.80 33.78 45.65
C PRO A 289 51.12 34.52 45.89
N THR A 290 51.52 35.44 44.98
CA THR A 290 52.57 36.46 45.23
C THR A 290 52.42 37.71 44.35
N HIS A 291 51.89 38.76 44.98
CA HIS A 291 52.34 40.16 45.08
C HIS A 291 53.09 40.92 43.95
N SER A 292 52.66 42.19 43.79
CA SER A 292 53.34 43.43 43.30
C SER A 292 53.68 43.58 41.80
N GLY A 293 53.38 44.70 41.12
CA GLY A 293 52.69 45.94 41.49
C GLY A 293 52.86 47.05 40.42
N TRP A 294 52.10 48.14 40.60
CA TRP A 294 52.34 49.53 40.12
C TRP A 294 52.22 49.76 38.59
N LEU A 295 51.52 50.73 37.97
CA LEU A 295 50.98 52.09 38.24
C LEU A 295 50.01 52.38 37.05
N ASN A 296 48.89 53.12 37.10
CA ASN A 296 48.66 54.49 37.55
C ASN A 296 47.15 54.80 37.57
N SER A 297 46.74 55.57 38.59
CA SER A 297 45.78 56.71 38.63
C SER A 297 44.75 56.85 37.50
N THR A 298 43.45 57.07 37.75
CA THR A 298 42.78 57.97 38.71
C THR A 298 41.37 57.41 39.02
N ALA A 299 40.93 57.25 40.27
CA ALA A 299 40.03 58.18 41.00
C ALA A 299 39.09 58.98 40.07
N SER A 300 37.75 58.93 40.19
CA SER A 300 36.94 58.94 41.41
C SER A 300 35.47 58.60 41.11
N ASP A 301 34.89 57.84 42.04
CA ASP A 301 33.52 57.88 42.61
C ASP A 301 32.27 57.71 41.70
N LEU A 302 31.50 56.63 41.92
CA LEU A 302 30.33 56.52 42.83
C LEU A 302 29.15 57.37 42.31
N SER A 303 27.95 56.88 41.96
CA SER A 303 27.12 55.87 42.61
C SER A 303 25.76 55.77 41.88
N SER A 304 25.01 54.70 42.20
CA SER A 304 23.53 54.53 42.08
C SER A 304 22.90 54.49 40.68
N VAL A 305 22.40 53.32 40.22
CA VAL A 305 21.07 52.72 40.48
C VAL A 305 19.92 53.51 39.86
N HIS A 306 19.39 53.03 38.72
CA HIS A 306 17.94 53.02 38.46
C HIS A 306 17.55 51.94 37.45
N TYR A 307 16.61 51.09 37.88
CA TYR A 307 15.76 50.27 37.02
C TYR A 307 14.68 51.19 36.43
N GLU A 308 14.37 51.05 35.14
CA GLU A 308 13.02 51.35 34.66
C GLU A 308 12.55 50.37 33.59
N VAL A 309 11.25 50.13 33.66
CA VAL A 309 10.43 49.16 32.95
C VAL A 309 9.65 49.90 31.87
N GLY A 310 9.51 49.27 30.71
CA GLY A 310 8.35 49.41 29.83
C GLY A 310 8.44 50.49 28.72
N LYS A 311 8.27 50.07 27.47
CA LYS A 311 6.96 50.18 26.79
C LYS A 311 6.98 49.65 25.36
N GLU A 312 5.97 48.84 25.13
CA GLU A 312 5.24 48.53 23.91
C GLU A 312 5.02 49.72 22.95
N THR A 313 5.09 49.45 21.65
CA THR A 313 4.41 50.10 20.49
C THR A 313 5.19 49.69 19.23
N ASP A 314 4.68 49.64 18.02
CA ASP A 314 3.36 49.43 17.41
C ASP A 314 3.70 49.18 15.92
N GLY A 315 2.78 48.57 15.20
CA GLY A 315 2.98 48.08 13.84
C GLY A 315 3.37 49.12 12.80
N THR A 316 3.84 48.62 11.66
CA THR A 316 3.52 49.25 10.38
C THR A 316 3.54 48.20 9.28
N ASP A 317 2.33 47.88 8.85
CA ASP A 317 1.96 47.26 7.59
C ASP A 317 2.15 48.28 6.46
N SER A 318 2.62 47.84 5.28
CA SER A 318 2.53 48.53 3.98
C SER A 318 3.22 47.69 2.89
N THR A 319 2.39 47.09 2.01
CA THR A 319 2.34 47.32 0.53
C THR A 319 3.67 47.34 -0.24
N GLU A 320 3.83 46.88 -1.48
CA GLU A 320 2.99 46.38 -2.56
C GLU A 320 3.94 45.92 -3.68
N LEU A 321 3.41 45.13 -4.62
CA LEU A 321 3.76 45.08 -6.05
C LEU A 321 5.21 44.76 -6.47
N ARG A 322 5.36 43.64 -7.19
CA ARG A 322 5.78 43.70 -8.61
C ARG A 322 5.51 42.39 -9.37
N GLU A 323 4.49 42.43 -10.22
CA GLU A 323 4.34 41.53 -11.36
C GLU A 323 5.51 41.70 -12.36
N ARG A 324 5.93 40.59 -12.97
CA ARG A 324 6.43 40.58 -14.36
C ARG A 324 6.26 39.20 -14.96
N GLY A 325 5.27 39.09 -15.85
CA GLY A 325 5.16 37.99 -16.79
C GLY A 325 6.23 38.06 -17.88
N LYS A 326 6.42 36.94 -18.57
CA LYS A 326 6.72 36.88 -20.01
C LYS A 326 6.43 35.49 -20.54
N ALA A 327 5.50 35.46 -21.50
CA ALA A 327 5.29 34.38 -22.44
C ALA A 327 6.48 34.28 -23.41
N SER A 328 6.77 33.07 -23.91
CA SER A 328 7.34 32.89 -25.23
C SER A 328 6.83 31.61 -25.86
N GLN A 329 6.22 31.82 -27.02
CA GLN A 329 5.64 30.89 -27.96
C GLN A 329 6.76 30.39 -28.89
N GLY A 330 6.69 29.13 -29.34
CA GLY A 330 7.66 28.55 -30.26
C GLY A 330 7.15 27.26 -30.88
N SER A 331 6.51 27.39 -32.04
CA SER A 331 6.07 26.34 -32.95
C SER A 331 7.23 25.70 -33.70
N HIS A 332 7.22 24.38 -33.92
CA HIS A 332 7.50 23.76 -35.24
C HIS A 332 7.14 22.26 -35.24
N GLN A 333 6.88 21.78 -36.45
CA GLN A 333 6.06 20.65 -36.89
C GLN A 333 6.89 19.36 -37.13
N PRO A 334 6.34 18.26 -37.71
CA PRO A 334 6.58 16.89 -37.28
C PRO A 334 7.62 16.15 -38.14
N MET A 335 8.13 15.04 -37.61
CA MET A 335 8.88 14.06 -38.40
C MET A 335 8.38 12.66 -38.08
N GLY A 336 7.81 12.01 -39.09
CA GLY A 336 7.45 10.61 -39.08
C GLY A 336 8.65 9.73 -39.44
N SER A 337 8.74 8.58 -38.79
CA SER A 337 9.42 7.37 -39.27
C SER A 337 9.00 6.24 -38.31
N GLN A 338 8.02 5.42 -38.68
CA GLN A 338 8.23 4.15 -39.38
C GLN A 338 8.58 3.03 -38.39
N TRP A 339 7.53 2.29 -38.02
CA TRP A 339 7.59 1.00 -37.33
C TRP A 339 8.08 -0.09 -38.29
N PRO A 340 8.98 -1.00 -37.88
CA PRO A 340 9.11 -2.29 -38.51
C PRO A 340 8.24 -3.32 -37.78
N GLU A 341 7.18 -3.75 -38.48
CA GLU A 341 6.49 -5.01 -38.27
C GLU A 341 7.38 -6.18 -38.74
N THR A 342 7.17 -7.35 -38.13
CA THR A 342 7.52 -8.72 -38.58
C THR A 342 8.97 -9.21 -38.54
N ASN A 343 9.27 -10.07 -37.56
CA ASN A 343 9.78 -11.44 -37.79
C ASN A 343 9.99 -12.21 -36.46
N GLN A 344 8.97 -12.94 -36.01
CA GLN A 344 9.13 -14.00 -34.97
C GLN A 344 8.28 -15.26 -35.25
N VAL A 345 7.90 -15.50 -36.50
CA VAL A 345 7.10 -16.70 -36.87
C VAL A 345 7.96 -17.95 -37.15
N ALA A 346 9.30 -17.89 -37.07
CA ALA A 346 10.15 -18.99 -37.53
C ALA A 346 10.88 -19.81 -36.45
N VAL A 347 10.59 -19.64 -35.15
CA VAL A 347 11.29 -20.40 -34.08
C VAL A 347 10.38 -21.40 -33.34
N HIS A 348 9.06 -21.37 -33.58
CA HIS A 348 8.13 -22.21 -32.82
C HIS A 348 7.75 -23.56 -33.46
N LEU A 349 8.20 -23.84 -34.69
CA LEU A 349 7.85 -25.07 -35.43
C LEU A 349 8.84 -26.23 -35.25
N GLU A 350 10.05 -25.99 -34.72
CA GLU A 350 11.02 -27.06 -34.48
C GLU A 350 10.81 -27.79 -33.13
N ALA A 351 10.14 -27.13 -32.16
CA ALA A 351 9.95 -27.70 -30.82
C ALA A 351 8.78 -28.70 -30.71
N HIS A 352 7.88 -28.74 -31.71
CA HIS A 352 6.71 -29.63 -31.67
C HIS A 352 6.96 -31.02 -32.29
N ARG A 353 8.08 -31.22 -32.99
CA ARG A 353 8.41 -32.49 -33.65
C ARG A 353 9.28 -33.43 -32.79
N SER A 354 9.82 -32.95 -31.67
CA SER A 354 10.68 -33.76 -30.77
C SER A 354 9.93 -34.45 -29.63
N THR A 355 8.65 -34.14 -29.39
CA THR A 355 7.85 -34.74 -28.31
C THR A 355 6.96 -35.89 -28.75
N GLU A 356 6.67 -36.04 -30.05
CA GLU A 356 5.87 -37.18 -30.55
C GLU A 356 6.69 -38.47 -30.72
N SER A 357 8.02 -38.41 -30.78
CA SER A 357 8.88 -39.60 -30.91
C SER A 357 9.17 -40.32 -29.59
N VAL A 358 8.79 -39.74 -28.44
CA VAL A 358 8.99 -40.35 -27.10
C VAL A 358 7.74 -41.08 -26.59
N LEU A 359 6.58 -40.89 -27.25
CA LEU A 359 5.30 -41.52 -26.85
C LEU A 359 4.93 -42.77 -27.67
N ARG A 360 5.83 -43.28 -28.53
CA ARG A 360 5.63 -44.52 -29.31
C ARG A 360 6.74 -45.59 -29.12
N ALA A 361 7.48 -45.54 -28.02
CA ALA A 361 8.45 -46.58 -27.66
C ALA A 361 8.00 -47.33 -26.40
#